data_AF-A0A158NQU8-F1
#
_entry.id   AF-A0A158NQU8-F1
#
_cell.length_a   1.000
_cell.length_b   1.000
_cell.length_c   1.000
_cell.angle_alpha   90.00
_cell.angle_beta   90.00
_cell.angle_gamma   90.00
#
_symmetry.space_group_name_H-M   'P 1'
#
loop_
_entity.id
_entity.type
_entity.pdbx_description
1 polymer ?
#
loop_
_entity_poly.entity_id
_entity_poly.type
_entity_poly.pdbx_seq_one_letter_code
_entity_poly.pdbx_strand_id
1 'polypeptide(L)'
;MTFKMACYFGWIARDLREILYSILINNYVKSKIMTVIVNTFCLSNNIFKFLLYNYMCETVTSKANAIANLLNRLSYVTYDVEIREIISQFSLRIIHAPLRFYGIGFFQFGFKFLYRLITLVATLLIIILQ
;
A
#
# COMPACT_ATOMS: atom_id res chain seq x y z
N MET A 1 -12.75 3.07 -0.71
CA MET A 1 -11.37 2.67 -0.37
C MET A 1 -10.44 3.86 -0.23
N THR A 2 -10.40 4.76 -1.23
CA THR A 2 -9.49 5.90 -1.33
C THR A 2 -9.60 6.92 -0.19
N PHE A 3 -10.81 7.32 0.22
CA PHE A 3 -11.00 8.32 1.29
C PHE A 3 -10.44 7.87 2.65
N LYS A 4 -10.73 6.64 3.09
CA LYS A 4 -10.16 6.08 4.34
C LYS A 4 -8.63 6.08 4.31
N MET A 5 -8.04 5.81 3.15
CA MET A 5 -6.60 5.81 2.98
C MET A 5 -5.98 7.20 2.99
N ALA A 6 -6.63 8.17 2.35
CA ALA A 6 -6.23 9.57 2.43
C ALA A 6 -6.27 10.06 3.89
N CYS A 7 -7.28 9.65 4.66
CA CYS A 7 -7.33 9.93 6.10
C CYS A 7 -6.11 9.33 6.83
N TYR A 8 -5.78 8.05 6.65
CA TYR A 8 -4.60 7.45 7.30
C TYR A 8 -3.30 8.18 6.97
N PHE A 9 -3.11 8.58 5.70
CA PHE A 9 -1.97 9.41 5.31
C PHE A 9 -1.96 10.77 6.01
N GLY A 10 -3.12 11.44 6.08
CA GLY A 10 -3.26 12.71 6.79
C GLY A 10 -2.94 12.59 8.28
N TRP A 11 -3.38 11.50 8.93
CA TRP A 11 -3.05 11.19 10.32
C TRP A 11 -1.55 10.95 10.51
N ILE A 12 -0.91 10.14 9.65
CA ILE A 12 0.55 9.92 9.69
C ILE A 12 1.32 11.24 9.55
N ALA A 13 0.94 12.10 8.60
CA ALA A 13 1.60 13.39 8.39
C ALA A 13 1.44 14.33 9.60
N ARG A 14 0.25 14.33 10.21
CA ARG A 14 -0.01 15.10 11.43
C ARG A 14 0.83 14.59 12.61
N ASP A 15 0.83 13.28 12.85
CA ASP A 15 1.56 12.65 13.96
C ASP A 15 3.07 12.91 13.81
N LEU A 16 3.63 12.77 12.60
CA LEU A 16 5.02 13.12 12.28
C LEU A 16 5.35 14.58 12.62
N ARG A 17 4.48 15.51 12.22
CA ARG A 17 4.67 16.94 12.47
C ARG A 17 4.71 17.25 13.96
N GLU A 18 3.78 16.68 14.72
CA GLU A 18 3.70 16.90 16.17
C GLU A 18 4.91 16.29 16.91
N ILE A 19 5.39 15.13 16.47
CA ILE A 19 6.62 14.51 17.00
C ILE A 19 7.84 15.38 16.70
N LEU A 20 8.05 15.77 15.43
CA LEU A 20 9.20 16.58 15.02
C LEU A 20 9.21 17.95 15.72
N TYR A 21 8.05 18.61 15.83
CA TYR A 21 7.93 19.89 16.53
C TYR A 21 8.28 19.76 18.01
N SER A 22 7.83 18.67 18.65
CA SER A 22 8.12 18.41 20.06
C SER A 22 9.60 18.11 20.30
N ILE A 23 10.29 17.45 19.37
CA ILE A 23 11.70 17.11 19.49
C ILE A 23 12.62 18.32 19.18
N LEU A 24 12.34 19.05 18.09
CA LEU A 24 13.26 20.07 17.55
C LEU A 24 13.14 21.44 18.25
N ILE A 25 11.94 21.87 18.62
CA ILE A 25 11.69 23.26 19.04
C ILE A 25 11.51 23.39 20.55
N ASN A 26 11.01 22.36 21.22
CA ASN A 26 10.62 22.43 22.62
C ASN A 26 11.50 21.53 23.48
N ASN A 27 12.52 22.11 24.11
CA ASN A 27 13.34 21.46 25.14
C ASN A 27 12.47 20.58 26.04
N TYR A 28 12.67 19.27 25.96
CA TYR A 28 11.95 18.13 26.54
C TYR A 28 11.28 18.40 27.93
N VAL A 29 10.15 19.10 27.98
CA VAL A 29 9.39 19.31 29.23
C VAL A 29 8.59 18.03 29.56
N LYS A 30 8.64 17.57 30.81
CA LYS A 30 8.04 16.30 31.30
C LYS A 30 6.57 16.06 30.87
N SER A 31 5.74 17.11 30.75
CA SER A 31 4.34 16.98 30.29
C SER A 31 4.21 16.64 28.79
N LYS A 32 5.23 16.96 27.97
CA LYS A 32 5.25 16.69 26.53
C LYS A 32 5.76 15.29 26.19
N ILE A 33 6.46 14.62 27.11
CA ILE A 33 6.90 13.23 26.94
C ILE A 33 5.70 12.30 26.75
N MET A 34 4.65 12.48 27.57
CA MET A 34 3.41 11.71 27.42
C MET A 34 2.79 11.92 26.03
N THR A 35 2.73 13.16 25.55
CA THR A 35 2.22 13.48 24.21
C THR A 35 3.06 12.84 23.11
N VAL A 36 4.39 12.88 23.22
CA VAL A 36 5.30 12.21 22.27
C VAL A 36 5.07 10.70 22.25
N ILE A 37 4.92 10.05 23.42
CA ILE A 37 4.63 8.62 23.51
C ILE A 37 3.30 8.28 22.83
N VAL A 38 2.24 9.02 23.14
CA VAL A 38 0.91 8.81 22.55
C VAL A 38 0.95 9.00 21.03
N ASN A 39 1.58 10.08 20.56
CA ASN A 39 1.68 10.35 19.12
C ASN A 39 2.54 9.31 18.40
N THR A 40 3.61 8.81 19.03
CA THR A 40 4.43 7.73 18.48
C THR A 40 3.65 6.42 18.39
N PHE A 41 2.81 6.12 19.39
CA PHE A 41 1.92 4.96 19.36
C PHE A 41 0.82 5.09 18.30
N CYS A 42 0.21 6.28 18.16
CA CYS A 42 -0.75 6.54 17.09
C CYS A 42 -0.12 6.40 15.70
N LEU A 43 1.08 6.97 15.52
CA LEU A 43 1.85 6.89 14.30
C LEU A 43 2.16 5.42 13.94
N SER A 44 2.66 4.62 14.88
CA SER A 44 2.99 3.22 14.62
C SER A 44 1.76 2.40 14.24
N ASN A 45 0.61 2.63 14.90
CA ASN A 45 -0.66 2.00 14.56
C ASN A 45 -1.14 2.39 13.15
N ASN A 46 -1.04 3.67 12.78
CA ASN A 46 -1.43 4.15 11.46
C ASN A 46 -0.52 3.60 10.35
N ILE A 47 0.79 3.54 10.60
CA ILE A 47 1.76 2.90 9.69
C ILE A 47 1.46 1.41 9.55
N PHE A 48 1.18 0.70 10.63
CA PHE A 48 0.85 -0.73 10.58
C PHE A 48 -0.41 -1.00 9.76
N LYS A 49 -1.48 -0.22 9.97
CA LYS A 49 -2.71 -0.29 9.15
C LYS A 49 -2.42 -0.02 7.67
N PHE A 50 -1.57 0.96 7.40
CA PHE A 50 -1.15 1.30 6.05
C PHE A 50 -0.41 0.15 5.35
N LEU A 51 0.53 -0.48 6.06
CA LEU A 51 1.29 -1.64 5.58
C LEU A 51 0.37 -2.84 5.32
N LEU A 52 -0.50 -3.18 6.27
CA LEU A 52 -1.45 -4.29 6.13
C LEU A 52 -2.32 -4.13 4.89
N TYR A 53 -2.81 -2.93 4.63
CA TYR A 53 -3.65 -2.71 3.45
C TYR A 53 -2.87 -2.89 2.14
N ASN A 54 -1.63 -2.37 2.06
CA ASN A 54 -0.80 -2.58 0.87
C ASN A 54 -0.47 -4.07 0.67
N TYR A 55 -0.21 -4.78 1.76
CA TYR A 55 -0.02 -6.23 1.76
C TYR A 55 -1.26 -6.98 1.26
N MET A 56 -2.46 -6.61 1.72
CA MET A 56 -3.71 -7.21 1.25
C MET A 56 -3.96 -6.92 -0.23
N CYS A 57 -3.70 -5.69 -0.69
CA CYS A 57 -3.81 -5.33 -2.11
C CYS A 57 -2.89 -6.21 -2.97
N GLU A 58 -1.62 -6.32 -2.59
CA GLU A 58 -0.66 -7.16 -3.30
C GLU A 58 -1.07 -8.64 -3.30
N THR A 59 -1.50 -9.16 -2.15
CA THR A 59 -1.93 -10.55 -2.01
C THR A 59 -3.12 -10.86 -2.91
N VAL A 60 -4.12 -9.97 -2.97
CA VAL A 60 -5.30 -10.14 -3.81
C VAL A 60 -4.91 -10.06 -5.30
N THR A 61 -4.05 -9.10 -5.69
CA THR A 61 -3.53 -9.01 -7.06
C THR A 61 -2.75 -10.26 -7.46
N SER A 62 -1.87 -10.76 -6.59
CA SER A 62 -1.08 -11.98 -6.83
C SER A 62 -1.98 -13.21 -6.99
N LYS A 63 -2.97 -13.38 -6.11
CA LYS A 63 -3.95 -14.48 -6.22
C LYS A 63 -4.79 -14.38 -7.49
N ALA A 64 -5.25 -13.18 -7.86
CA ALA A 64 -6.00 -12.99 -9.10
C ALA A 64 -5.18 -13.37 -10.34
N ASN A 65 -3.89 -12.99 -10.37
CA ASN A 65 -2.99 -13.37 -11.46
C ASN A 65 -2.72 -14.89 -11.49
N ALA A 66 -2.57 -15.53 -10.33
CA ALA A 66 -2.43 -16.98 -10.25
C ALA A 66 -3.65 -17.73 -10.79
N ILE A 67 -4.86 -17.25 -10.46
CA ILE A 67 -6.12 -17.79 -11.00
C ILE A 67 -6.18 -17.63 -12.52
N ALA A 68 -5.81 -16.46 -13.05
CA ALA A 68 -5.78 -16.24 -14.50
C ALA A 68 -4.82 -17.19 -15.22
N ASN A 69 -3.65 -17.47 -14.64
CA ASN A 69 -2.70 -18.44 -15.17
C ASN A 69 -3.22 -19.88 -15.12
N LEU A 70 -3.90 -20.27 -14.04
CA LEU A 70 -4.53 -21.59 -13.93
C LEU A 70 -5.66 -21.77 -14.94
N LEU A 71 -6.54 -20.77 -15.08
CA LEU A 71 -7.61 -20.75 -16.09
C LEU A 71 -7.04 -20.87 -17.51
N ASN A 72 -5.97 -20.13 -17.81
CA ASN A 72 -5.32 -20.22 -19.12
C ASN A 72 -4.84 -21.66 -19.40
N ARG A 73 -4.17 -22.31 -18.44
CA ARG A 73 -3.76 -23.72 -18.56
C ARG A 73 -4.94 -24.66 -18.75
N LEU A 74 -6.03 -24.43 -18.01
CA LEU A 74 -7.23 -25.27 -18.07
C LEU A 74 -7.93 -25.16 -19.44
N SER A 75 -7.90 -23.98 -20.07
CA SER A 75 -8.42 -23.78 -21.43
C SER A 75 -7.77 -24.69 -22.47
N TYR A 76 -6.48 -25.03 -22.31
CA TYR A 76 -5.79 -25.95 -23.22
C TYR A 76 -6.27 -27.41 -23.05
N VAL A 77 -6.72 -27.78 -21.85
CA VAL A 77 -7.14 -29.14 -21.48
C VAL A 77 -8.61 -29.41 -21.82
N THR A 78 -9.48 -28.40 -21.72
CA THR A 78 -10.92 -28.56 -21.97
C THR A 78 -11.21 -28.74 -23.47
N TYR A 79 -11.93 -29.81 -23.83
CA TYR A 79 -12.31 -30.12 -25.22
C TYR A 79 -13.57 -29.39 -25.70
N ASP A 80 -14.33 -28.81 -24.77
CA ASP A 80 -15.50 -27.99 -25.07
C ASP A 80 -15.08 -26.63 -25.62
N VAL A 81 -15.50 -26.34 -26.85
CA VAL A 81 -15.14 -25.14 -27.61
C VAL A 81 -15.73 -23.88 -26.97
N GLU A 82 -16.97 -23.93 -26.48
CA GLU A 82 -17.63 -22.78 -25.87
C GLU A 82 -16.97 -22.41 -24.54
N ILE A 83 -16.69 -23.42 -23.70
CA ILE A 83 -16.02 -23.21 -22.41
C ILE A 83 -14.60 -22.67 -22.63
N ARG A 84 -13.87 -23.21 -23.62
CA ARG A 84 -12.53 -22.72 -23.97
C ARG A 84 -12.55 -21.26 -24.40
N GLU A 85 -13.54 -20.86 -25.19
CA GLU A 85 -13.66 -19.48 -25.68
C GLU A 85 -13.96 -18.49 -24.54
N ILE A 86 -14.89 -18.84 -23.64
CA ILE A 86 -15.20 -18.05 -22.44
C ILE A 86 -13.98 -17.89 -21.54
N ILE A 87 -13.26 -18.99 -21.27
CA ILE A 87 -12.05 -18.97 -20.43
C ILE A 87 -10.95 -18.11 -21.08
N SER A 88 -10.77 -18.23 -22.39
CA SER A 88 -9.78 -17.46 -23.15
C SER A 88 -10.08 -15.95 -23.07
N GLN A 89 -11.33 -15.54 -23.29
CA GLN A 89 -11.74 -14.14 -23.17
C GLN A 89 -11.55 -13.59 -21.76
N PHE A 90 -11.87 -14.38 -20.73
CA PHE A 90 -11.70 -13.98 -19.34
C PHE A 90 -10.23 -13.86 -18.95
N SER A 91 -9.40 -14.83 -19.37
CA SER A 91 -7.95 -14.81 -19.14
C SER A 91 -7.29 -13.64 -19.86
N LEU A 92 -7.66 -13.38 -21.12
CA LEU A 92 -7.20 -12.22 -21.89
C LEU A 92 -7.50 -10.90 -21.18
N ARG A 93 -8.71 -10.75 -20.63
CA ARG A 93 -9.08 -9.54 -19.85
C ARG A 93 -8.22 -9.39 -18.60
N ILE A 94 -7.96 -10.46 -17.86
CA ILE A 94 -7.13 -10.37 -16.64
C ILE A 94 -5.66 -10.10 -16.97
N ILE A 95 -5.13 -10.69 -18.06
CA ILE A 95 -3.75 -10.47 -18.49
C ILE A 95 -3.55 -9.03 -18.98
N HIS A 96 -4.49 -8.49 -19.78
CA HIS A 96 -4.40 -7.14 -20.32
C HIS A 96 -4.74 -6.05 -19.29
N ALA A 97 -5.65 -6.35 -18.36
CA ALA A 97 -6.04 -5.45 -17.27
C ALA A 97 -5.91 -6.18 -15.92
N PRO A 98 -4.67 -6.41 -15.44
CA PRO A 98 -4.46 -7.07 -14.17
C PRO A 98 -5.10 -6.25 -13.06
N LEU A 99 -5.68 -6.95 -12.08
CA LEU A 99 -6.36 -6.31 -10.98
C LEU A 99 -5.37 -5.49 -10.16
N ARG A 100 -5.50 -4.17 -10.22
CA ARG A 100 -4.63 -3.22 -9.54
C ARG A 100 -5.49 -2.26 -8.72
N PHE A 101 -5.11 -2.09 -7.47
CA PHE A 101 -5.77 -1.15 -6.58
C PHE A 101 -5.10 0.22 -6.69
N TYR A 102 -5.88 1.26 -6.99
CA TYR A 102 -5.38 2.62 -7.12
C TYR A 102 -5.94 3.55 -6.04
N GLY A 103 -5.08 4.37 -5.47
CA GLY A 103 -5.39 5.51 -4.61
C GLY A 103 -5.65 6.75 -5.46
N ILE A 104 -6.90 7.19 -5.53
CA ILE A 104 -7.34 8.43 -6.22
C ILE A 104 -6.90 8.45 -7.70
N GLY A 105 -6.60 7.28 -8.29
CA GLY A 105 -6.07 7.17 -9.67
C GLY A 105 -4.59 7.53 -9.84
N PHE A 106 -3.92 8.07 -8.81
CA PHE A 106 -2.52 8.51 -8.89
C PHE A 106 -1.51 7.45 -8.46
N PHE A 107 -1.83 6.66 -7.45
CA PHE A 107 -0.88 5.73 -6.82
C PHE A 107 -1.41 4.30 -6.86
N GLN A 108 -0.65 3.38 -7.42
CA GLN A 108 -0.96 1.96 -7.36
C GLN A 108 -0.54 1.41 -5.98
N PHE A 109 -1.46 0.85 -5.20
CA PHE A 109 -1.15 0.17 -3.94
C PHE A 109 -0.46 -1.18 -4.20
N GLY A 110 0.40 -1.59 -3.27
CA GLY A 110 1.19 -2.82 -3.34
C GLY A 110 2.63 -2.64 -2.87
N PHE A 111 3.46 -3.68 -2.97
CA PHE A 111 4.84 -3.61 -2.49
C PHE A 111 5.71 -2.61 -3.26
N LYS A 112 5.43 -2.43 -4.55
CA LYS A 112 6.11 -1.42 -5.38
C LYS A 112 5.93 0.00 -4.84
N PHE A 113 4.74 0.30 -4.28
CA PHE A 113 4.48 1.59 -3.67
C PHE A 113 5.27 1.75 -2.36
N LEU A 114 5.25 0.74 -1.50
CA LEU A 114 5.99 0.75 -0.24
C LEU A 114 7.49 0.94 -0.46
N TYR A 115 8.06 0.22 -1.43
CA TYR A 115 9.47 0.34 -1.79
C TYR A 115 9.83 1.76 -2.24
N ARG A 116 9.01 2.36 -3.12
CA ARG A 116 9.20 3.74 -3.57
C ARG A 116 9.11 4.74 -2.41
N LEU A 117 8.17 4.54 -1.50
CA LEU A 117 7.99 5.40 -0.33
C LEU A 117 9.20 5.32 0.62
N ILE A 118 9.69 4.11 0.90
CA ILE A 118 10.90 3.91 1.74
C ILE A 118 12.12 4.55 1.07
N THR A 119 12.29 4.35 -0.24
CA THR A 119 13.42 4.93 -0.99
C THR A 119 13.36 6.46 -0.96
N LEU A 120 12.18 7.05 -1.13
CA LEU A 120 11.98 8.51 -1.02
C LEU A 120 12.38 9.01 0.37
N VAL A 121 11.89 8.36 1.43
CA VAL A 121 12.22 8.74 2.82
C VAL A 121 13.71 8.61 3.09
N ALA A 122 14.35 7.51 2.69
CA ALA A 122 15.78 7.31 2.83
C ALA A 122 16.60 8.39 2.09
N THR A 123 16.19 8.74 0.86
CA THR A 123 16.83 9.79 0.07
C THR A 123 16.72 11.15 0.77
N LEU A 124 15.54 11.49 1.28
CA LEU A 124 15.34 12.74 2.04
C LEU A 124 16.19 12.77 3.32
N LEU A 125 16.28 11.66 4.04
CA LEU A 125 17.13 11.56 5.24
C LEU A 125 18.61 11.79 4.90
N ILE A 126 19.11 11.17 3.82
CA ILE A 126 20.49 11.36 3.37
C ILE A 126 20.76 12.84 3.04
N ILE A 127 19.84 13.49 2.33
CA ILE A 127 19.96 14.93 1.97
C ILE A 127 19.97 15.83 3.22
N ILE A 128 19.20 15.50 4.26
CA ILE A 128 19.15 16.30 5.49
C ILE A 128 20.41 16.09 6.36
N LEU A 129 21.01 14.91 6.29
CA LEU A 129 22.21 14.55 7.07
C LEU A 129 23.52 15.10 6.47
N GLN A 130 23.54 15.40 5.17
CA GLN A 130 24.69 15.93 4.45
C GLN A 130 24.79 17.45 4.60
#